data_AF-A0A831YIP3-F1
#
_entry.id   AF-A0A831YIP3-F1
#
_cell.length_a   1.000
_cell.length_b   1.000
_cell.length_c   1.000
_cell.angle_alpha   90.00
_cell.angle_beta   90.00
_cell.angle_gamma   90.00
#
_symmetry.space_group_name_H-M   'P 1'
#
loop_
_entity.id
_entity.type
_entity.pdbx_description
1 polymer ?
#
loop_
_entity_poly.entity_id
_entity_poly.type
_entity_poly.pdbx_seq_one_letter_code
_entity_poly.pdbx_strand_id
1 'polypeptide(L)'
;MEWVKKWLVLRERLVEIAKVLRKFPWIVDVVRQRPMSILHPYMIEVYVARDGSEACLSLNPPKAFCAQNGAAKEVRLEMAFSRHETYEDKMREVYRPKGLLAFVTAAREYVRIL
;
A
#
# COMPACT_ATOMS: atom_id res chain seq x y z
N MET A 1 4.82 20.36 23.30
CA MET A 1 3.82 19.28 23.11
C MET A 1 3.72 18.79 21.67
N GLU A 2 3.94 19.61 20.64
CA GLU A 2 3.81 19.21 19.23
C GLU A 2 4.78 18.07 18.79
N TRP A 3 6.00 18.04 19.35
CA TRP A 3 6.98 16.98 19.07
C TRP A 3 6.52 15.58 19.52
N VAL A 4 5.77 15.49 20.63
CA VAL A 4 5.21 14.23 21.14
C VAL A 4 4.18 13.68 20.15
N LYS A 5 3.34 14.55 19.58
CA LYS A 5 2.36 14.17 18.56
C LYS A 5 3.03 13.64 17.30
N LYS A 6 4.08 14.32 16.80
CA LYS A 6 4.86 13.87 15.63
C LYS A 6 5.52 12.52 15.88
N TRP A 7 6.06 12.29 17.08
CA TRP A 7 6.67 11.02 17.46
C TRP A 7 5.66 9.86 17.50
N LEU A 8 4.46 10.10 18.06
CA LEU A 8 3.38 9.09 18.08
C LEU A 8 2.95 8.70 16.66
N VAL A 9 2.76 9.66 15.76
CA VAL A 9 2.40 9.41 14.35
C VAL A 9 3.47 8.57 13.66
N LEU A 10 4.75 8.91 13.83
CA LEU A 10 5.85 8.14 13.24
C LEU A 10 5.90 6.72 13.79
N ARG A 11 5.74 6.55 15.11
CA ARG A 11 5.72 5.23 15.76
C ARG A 11 4.59 4.36 15.22
N GLU A 12 3.37 4.90 15.11
CA GLU A 12 2.24 4.17 14.54
C GLU A 12 2.50 3.75 13.10
N ARG A 13 3.05 4.66 12.28
CA ARG A 13 3.38 4.38 10.88
C ARG A 13 4.43 3.29 10.74
N LEU A 14 5.46 3.29 11.59
CA LEU A 14 6.47 2.21 11.63
C LEU A 14 5.87 0.86 12.03
N VAL A 15 4.92 0.84 12.97
CA VAL A 15 4.20 -0.38 13.35
C VAL A 15 3.36 -0.91 12.18
N GLU A 16 2.70 -0.03 11.43
CA GLU A 16 1.94 -0.42 10.25
C GLU A 16 2.84 -0.97 9.13
N ILE A 17 3.98 -0.31 8.87
CA ILE A 17 4.99 -0.82 7.93
C ILE A 17 5.43 -2.23 8.35
N ALA A 18 5.76 -2.43 9.63
CA ALA A 18 6.18 -3.74 10.12
C ALA A 18 5.08 -4.81 9.96
N LYS A 19 3.80 -4.46 10.21
CA LYS A 19 2.66 -5.36 9.98
C LYS A 19 2.52 -5.74 8.51
N VAL A 20 2.62 -4.76 7.62
CA VAL A 20 2.55 -4.97 6.16
C VAL A 20 3.68 -5.86 5.67
N LEU A 21 4.92 -5.61 6.09
CA LEU A 21 6.08 -6.44 5.71
C LEU A 21 5.94 -7.90 6.19
N ARG A 22 5.31 -8.12 7.36
CA ARG A 22 5.00 -9.48 7.85
C ARG A 22 3.89 -10.15 7.06
N LYS A 23 2.84 -9.41 6.70
CA LYS A 23 1.69 -9.93 5.93
C LYS A 23 2.04 -10.21 4.48
N PHE A 24 2.95 -9.43 3.90
CA PHE A 24 3.37 -9.51 2.51
C PHE A 24 4.91 -9.61 2.38
N PRO A 25 5.49 -10.78 2.66
CA PRO A 25 6.96 -10.96 2.67
C PRO A 25 7.65 -10.56 1.36
N TRP A 26 6.99 -10.73 0.21
CA TRP A 26 7.51 -10.35 -1.11
C TRP A 26 7.87 -8.87 -1.24
N ILE A 27 7.27 -7.98 -0.42
CA ILE A 27 7.60 -6.55 -0.41
C ILE A 27 9.07 -6.37 -0.02
N VAL A 28 9.58 -7.20 0.89
CA VAL A 28 10.99 -7.16 1.32
C VAL A 28 11.92 -7.43 0.12
N ASP A 29 11.55 -8.38 -0.74
CA ASP A 29 12.34 -8.71 -1.92
C ASP A 29 12.35 -7.58 -2.95
N VAL A 30 11.19 -6.96 -3.20
CA VAL A 30 11.06 -5.81 -4.10
C VAL A 30 11.89 -4.62 -3.60
N VAL A 31 11.89 -4.39 -2.30
CA VAL A 31 12.65 -3.31 -1.67
C VAL A 31 14.15 -3.59 -1.69
N ARG A 32 14.57 -4.83 -1.41
CA ARG A 32 15.98 -5.23 -1.47
C ARG A 32 16.58 -5.12 -2.86
N GLN A 33 15.82 -5.42 -3.90
CA GLN A 33 16.30 -5.40 -5.28
C GLN A 33 16.44 -3.99 -5.87
N ARG A 34 15.91 -2.96 -5.21
CA ARG A 34 15.87 -1.60 -5.78
C ARG A 34 16.81 -0.65 -5.02
N PRO A 35 17.64 0.14 -5.72
CA PRO A 35 18.65 1.04 -5.13
C PRO A 35 18.09 2.26 -4.39
N MET A 36 16.76 2.42 -4.28
CA MET A 36 16.17 3.40 -3.37
C MET A 36 16.28 2.87 -1.93
N SER A 37 17.50 2.98 -1.39
CA SER A 37 17.99 2.37 -0.15
C SER A 37 17.31 2.86 1.13
N ILE A 38 16.29 3.70 1.05
CA ILE A 38 15.50 4.14 2.19
C ILE A 38 14.03 4.16 1.76
N LEU A 39 13.26 3.16 2.20
CA LEU A 39 11.81 3.28 2.30
C LEU A 39 11.51 4.45 3.23
N HIS A 40 11.42 5.66 2.67
CA HIS A 40 11.03 6.80 3.48
C HIS A 40 9.61 6.52 3.97
N PRO A 41 9.35 6.48 5.29
CA PRO A 41 8.07 6.03 5.81
C PRO A 41 6.87 6.78 5.23
N TYR A 42 7.06 8.03 4.80
CA TYR A 42 6.02 8.87 4.22
C TYR A 42 5.81 8.73 2.70
N MET A 43 6.66 8.00 1.99
CA MET A 43 6.53 7.81 0.53
C MET A 43 5.99 6.42 0.16
N ILE A 44 6.02 5.47 1.09
CA ILE A 44 5.44 4.16 0.88
C ILE A 44 3.91 4.24 0.99
N GLU A 45 3.23 3.80 -0.06
CA GLU A 45 1.80 3.54 -0.05
C GLU A 45 1.57 2.06 -0.33
N VAL A 46 0.67 1.46 0.43
CA VAL A 46 0.28 0.06 0.22
C VAL A 46 -1.22 -0.02 0.09
N TYR A 47 -1.65 -0.59 -1.03
CA TYR A 47 -3.04 -0.80 -1.39
C TYR A 47 -3.32 -2.30 -1.29
N VAL A 48 -4.35 -2.68 -0.55
CA VAL A 48 -4.77 -4.07 -0.44
C VAL A 48 -6.18 -4.19 -0.98
N ALA A 49 -6.39 -5.15 -1.89
CA ALA A 49 -7.71 -5.47 -2.38
C ALA A 49 -8.63 -5.86 -1.21
N ARG A 50 -9.89 -5.42 -1.20
CA ARG A 50 -10.82 -5.71 -0.09
C ARG A 50 -11.03 -7.21 0.14
N ASP A 51 -10.96 -7.99 -0.91
CA ASP A 51 -11.06 -9.45 -0.87
C ASP A 51 -9.74 -10.14 -0.46
N GLY A 52 -8.66 -9.37 -0.27
CA GLY A 52 -7.32 -9.87 0.06
C GLY A 52 -6.61 -10.59 -1.09
N SER A 53 -7.18 -10.59 -2.30
CA SER A 53 -6.65 -11.32 -3.45
C SER A 53 -5.34 -10.74 -3.99
N GLU A 54 -5.12 -9.45 -3.77
CA GLU A 54 -3.99 -8.70 -4.28
C GLU A 54 -3.51 -7.65 -3.27
N ALA A 55 -2.21 -7.45 -3.22
CA ALA A 55 -1.60 -6.32 -2.55
C ALA A 55 -0.63 -5.61 -3.48
N CYS A 56 -0.65 -4.28 -3.45
CA CYS A 56 0.17 -3.42 -4.27
C CYS A 56 1.00 -2.47 -3.42
N LEU A 57 2.29 -2.39 -3.71
CA LEU A 57 3.26 -1.47 -3.13
C LEU A 57 3.55 -0.35 -4.12
N SER A 58 3.24 0.89 -3.77
CA SER A 58 3.66 2.08 -4.52
C SER A 58 4.77 2.80 -3.75
N LEU A 59 5.92 2.95 -4.40
CA LEU A 59 7.07 3.70 -3.85
C LEU A 59 7.21 5.09 -4.51
N ASN A 60 6.65 5.24 -5.70
CA ASN A 60 6.62 6.48 -6.46
C ASN A 60 5.44 6.41 -7.44
N PRO A 61 4.25 6.90 -7.05
CA PRO A 61 3.08 6.90 -7.92
C PRO A 61 3.37 7.53 -9.29
N PRO A 62 2.82 7.00 -10.40
CA PRO A 62 1.85 5.90 -10.47
C PRO A 62 2.51 4.50 -10.56
N LYS A 63 3.82 4.37 -10.37
CA LYS A 63 4.52 3.08 -10.50
C LYS A 63 4.39 2.27 -9.21
N ALA A 64 3.78 1.09 -9.33
CA ALA A 64 3.58 0.18 -8.22
C ALA A 64 4.02 -1.24 -8.56
N PHE A 65 4.16 -2.06 -7.54
CA PHE A 65 4.36 -3.50 -7.64
C PHE A 65 3.15 -4.18 -7.05
N CYS A 66 2.42 -4.95 -7.85
CA CYS A 66 1.29 -5.73 -7.35
C CYS A 66 1.67 -7.20 -7.35
N ALA A 67 1.29 -7.90 -6.29
CA ALA A 67 1.46 -9.34 -6.19
C ALA A 67 0.11 -10.04 -6.15
N GLN A 68 -0.05 -10.98 -7.07
CA GLN A 68 -1.13 -11.94 -7.09
C GLN A 68 -0.48 -13.33 -6.98
N ASN A 69 -1.00 -14.20 -6.11
CA ASN A 69 -0.49 -15.56 -5.93
C ASN A 69 1.02 -15.65 -5.61
N GLY A 70 1.57 -14.68 -4.89
CA GLY A 70 2.97 -14.68 -4.43
C GLY A 70 4.01 -14.18 -5.43
N ALA A 71 3.62 -13.85 -6.67
CA ALA A 71 4.53 -13.26 -7.66
C ALA A 71 4.28 -11.75 -7.81
N ALA A 72 5.27 -10.93 -7.49
CA ALA A 72 5.20 -9.47 -7.62
C ALA A 72 5.61 -9.02 -9.02
N LYS A 73 4.80 -8.17 -9.65
CA LYS A 73 5.09 -7.56 -10.96
C LYS A 73 4.93 -6.05 -10.90
N GLU A 74 5.76 -5.36 -11.67
CA GLU A 74 5.64 -3.92 -11.85
C GLU A 74 4.41 -3.60 -12.70
N VAL A 75 3.58 -2.69 -12.22
CA VAL A 75 2.38 -2.21 -12.89
C VAL A 75 2.24 -0.70 -12.74
N ARG A 76 1.52 -0.07 -13.67
CA ARG A 76 1.12 1.33 -13.54
C ARG A 76 -0.22 1.40 -12.83
N LEU A 77 -0.22 1.82 -11.56
CA LEU A 77 -1.37 1.85 -10.68
C LEU A 77 -1.98 3.26 -10.63
N GLU A 78 -3.13 3.43 -11.25
CA GLU A 78 -3.90 4.67 -11.18
C GLU A 78 -5.14 4.44 -10.32
N MET A 79 -5.25 5.20 -9.24
CA MET A 79 -6.29 5.03 -8.23
C MET A 79 -7.21 6.27 -8.16
N ALA A 80 -8.51 6.03 -8.07
CA ALA A 80 -9.54 7.01 -7.80
C ALA A 80 -9.91 6.91 -6.32
N PHE A 81 -9.79 8.01 -5.55
CA PHE A 81 -10.38 8.03 -4.22
C PHE A 81 -11.89 7.79 -4.33
N SER A 82 -12.43 6.92 -3.47
CA SER A 82 -13.87 6.67 -3.36
C SER A 82 -14.44 7.26 -2.08
N ARG A 83 -13.96 6.80 -0.92
CA ARG A 83 -14.54 7.12 0.40
C ARG A 83 -13.59 6.76 1.52
N HIS A 84 -13.88 7.27 2.72
CA HIS A 84 -13.29 6.76 3.95
C HIS A 84 -14.18 5.66 4.52
N GLU A 85 -13.57 4.58 5.00
CA GLU A 85 -14.28 3.47 5.61
C GLU A 85 -13.43 2.84 6.71
N THR A 86 -14.07 2.20 7.69
CA THR A 86 -13.35 1.52 8.78
C THR A 86 -12.78 0.20 8.26
N TYR A 87 -11.45 0.04 8.35
CA TYR A 87 -10.73 -1.18 7.99
C TYR A 87 -9.62 -1.43 9.02
N GLU A 88 -9.57 -2.64 9.59
CA GLU A 88 -8.69 -3.01 10.72
C GLU A 88 -8.78 -1.99 11.88
N ASP A 89 -10.01 -1.65 12.29
CA ASP A 89 -10.34 -0.71 13.38
C ASP A 89 -9.83 0.73 13.20
N LYS A 90 -9.38 1.09 11.99
CA LYS A 90 -8.93 2.43 11.63
C LYS A 90 -9.74 2.97 10.45
N MET A 91 -9.94 4.28 10.41
CA MET A 91 -10.50 4.94 9.23
C MET A 91 -9.45 4.93 8.12
N ARG A 92 -9.76 4.30 6.99
CA ARG A 92 -8.87 4.14 5.83
C ARG A 92 -9.51 4.70 4.57
N GLU A 93 -8.68 5.16 3.67
CA GLU A 93 -9.09 5.59 2.35
C GLU A 93 -9.31 4.37 1.45
N VAL A 94 -10.48 4.30 0.83
CA VAL A 94 -10.84 3.30 -0.17
C VAL A 94 -10.69 3.91 -1.55
N TYR A 95 -10.03 3.19 -2.43
CA TYR A 95 -9.73 3.56 -3.80
C TYR A 95 -10.32 2.59 -4.80
N ARG A 96 -10.59 3.07 -6.01
CA ARG A 96 -10.94 2.25 -7.16
C ARG A 96 -9.89 2.38 -8.26
N PRO A 97 -9.51 1.28 -8.92
CA PRO A 97 -8.62 1.34 -10.07
C PRO A 97 -9.23 2.19 -11.20
N LYS A 98 -8.39 2.92 -11.93
CA LYS A 98 -8.72 3.73 -13.10
C LYS A 98 -8.12 3.12 -14.38
N GLY A 99 -8.63 3.60 -15.52
CA GLY A 99 -8.08 3.26 -16.85
C GLY A 99 -8.20 1.77 -17.17
N LEU A 100 -7.18 1.22 -17.83
CA LEU A 100 -7.14 -0.20 -18.21
C LEU A 100 -7.30 -1.13 -17.00
N LEU A 101 -6.69 -0.77 -15.86
CA LEU A 101 -6.75 -1.59 -14.65
C LEU A 101 -8.17 -1.71 -14.10
N ALA A 102 -9.04 -0.72 -14.29
CA ALA A 102 -10.43 -0.77 -13.82
C ALA A 102 -11.21 -1.98 -14.36
N PHE A 103 -10.81 -2.51 -15.51
CA PHE A 103 -11.46 -3.63 -16.19
C PHE A 103 -10.70 -4.96 -16.04
N VAL A 104 -9.40 -4.90 -15.71
CA VAL A 104 -8.50 -6.08 -15.72
C VAL A 104 -8.31 -6.67 -14.33
N THR A 105 -8.43 -5.87 -13.26
CA THR A 105 -8.26 -6.42 -11.91
C THR A 105 -9.49 -7.21 -11.45
N ALA A 106 -9.24 -8.28 -10.70
CA ALA A 106 -10.29 -9.02 -9.99
C ALA A 106 -10.95 -8.17 -8.90
N ALA A 107 -10.21 -7.21 -8.32
CA ALA A 107 -10.63 -6.43 -7.17
C ALA A 107 -11.19 -5.05 -7.55
N ARG A 108 -12.47 -4.79 -7.23
CA ARG A 108 -13.12 -3.50 -7.55
C ARG A 108 -12.75 -2.35 -6.63
N GLU A 109 -12.27 -2.66 -5.41
CA GLU A 109 -11.93 -1.69 -4.39
C GLU A 109 -10.65 -2.09 -3.66
N TYR A 110 -9.78 -1.12 -3.42
CA TYR A 110 -8.54 -1.26 -2.66
C TYR A 110 -8.58 -0.35 -1.43
N VAL A 111 -8.04 -0.82 -0.33
CA VAL A 111 -7.86 -0.03 0.89
C VAL A 111 -6.40 0.39 0.99
N ARG A 112 -6.16 1.69 1.20
CA ARG A 112 -4.84 2.21 1.49
C ARG A 112 -4.49 2.00 2.96
N ILE A 113 -3.48 1.17 3.22
CA ILE A 113 -3.01 0.84 4.57
C ILE A 113 -1.85 1.74 5.00
N LEU A 114 -1.05 2.27 4.06
CA LEU A 114 0.10 3.14 4.32
C LEU A 114 0.06 4.44 3.52
#